data_AF-A0A1I2C053-F1
#
_entry.id   AF-A0A1I2C053-F1
#
_cell.length_a   1.000
_cell.length_b   1.000
_cell.length_c   1.000
_cell.angle_alpha   90.00
_cell.angle_beta   90.00
_cell.angle_gamma   90.00
#
_symmetry.space_group_name_H-M   'P 1'
#
loop_
_entity.id
_entity.type
_entity.pdbx_description
1 polymer ?
#
loop_
_entity_poly.entity_id
_entity_poly.type
_entity_poly.pdbx_seq_one_letter_code
_entity_poly.pdbx_strand_id
1 'polypeptide(L)' 'METRKTVRTIAREFGVSKSTVHKDLTERLPDINPKLAREVKEILEYHKSIRHLRGGEATKTKYQREKPSVETEPTM' A
#
# COMPACT_ATOMS: atom_id res chain seq x y z
N MET A 1 0.70 -8.95 18.25
CA MET A 1 0.36 -7.65 17.61
C MET A 1 1.16 -7.54 16.31
N GLU A 2 0.57 -7.92 15.17
CA GLU A 2 1.25 -7.92 13.86
C GLU A 2 0.69 -6.80 12.97
N THR A 3 0.99 -5.56 13.29
CA THR A 3 0.57 -4.41 12.46
C THR A 3 1.60 -4.10 11.39
N ARG A 4 1.84 -5.04 10.46
CA ARG A 4 2.51 -4.76 9.16
C ARG A 4 1.58 -3.97 8.23
N LYS A 5 0.97 -2.90 8.76
CA LYS A 5 0.05 -2.05 8.00
C LYS A 5 0.84 -1.24 6.98
N THR A 6 0.27 -1.05 5.79
CA THR A 6 0.90 -0.19 4.78
C THR A 6 0.78 1.28 5.20
N VAL A 7 1.68 2.13 4.70
CA VAL A 7 1.62 3.59 4.92
C VAL A 7 0.25 4.16 4.57
N ARG A 8 -0.43 3.60 3.56
CA ARG A 8 -1.78 4.03 3.15
C ARG A 8 -2.85 3.69 4.18
N THR A 9 -2.73 2.54 4.83
CA THR A 9 -3.66 2.12 5.90
C THR A 9 -3.47 3.02 7.13
N ILE A 10 -2.21 3.27 7.50
CA ILE A 10 -1.84 4.15 8.60
C ILE A 10 -2.33 5.58 8.32
N ALA A 11 -2.07 6.13 7.13
CA ALA A 11 -2.56 7.43 6.72
C ALA A 11 -4.09 7.57 6.89
N ARG A 12 -4.86 6.52 6.54
CA ARG A 12 -6.30 6.48 6.76
C ARG A 12 -6.72 6.45 8.23
N GLU A 13 -6.01 5.69 9.07
CA GLU A 13 -6.31 5.58 10.50
C GLU A 13 -5.98 6.86 11.27
N PHE A 14 -4.86 7.50 10.93
CA PHE A 14 -4.42 8.74 11.56
C PHE A 14 -5.06 10.00 10.93
N GLY A 15 -5.88 9.85 9.87
CA GLY A 15 -6.57 10.97 9.21
C GLY A 15 -5.62 11.95 8.50
N VAL A 16 -4.42 11.52 8.14
CA VAL A 16 -3.37 12.35 7.53
C VAL A 16 -3.04 11.87 6.12
N SER A 17 -2.39 12.72 5.32
CA SER A 17 -1.99 12.33 3.98
C SER A 17 -0.82 11.34 4.00
N LYS A 18 -0.75 10.45 3.00
CA LYS A 18 0.40 9.55 2.80
C LYS A 18 1.74 10.32 2.82
N SER A 19 1.77 11.51 2.21
CA SER A 19 2.99 12.32 2.14
C SER A 19 3.37 12.88 3.51
N THR A 20 2.38 13.28 4.31
CA THR A 20 2.58 13.74 5.70
C THR A 20 3.16 12.61 6.54
N VAL A 21 2.59 11.40 6.47
CA VAL A 21 3.10 10.23 7.20
C VAL A 21 4.53 9.91 6.80
N HIS A 22 4.86 9.91 5.50
CA HIS A 22 6.23 9.67 5.07
C HIS A 22 7.19 10.71 5.63
N LYS A 23 6.82 11.99 5.58
CA LYS A 23 7.66 13.09 6.05
C LYS A 23 7.92 12.98 7.55
N ASP A 24 6.88 12.71 8.35
CA ASP A 24 7.03 12.50 9.79
C ASP A 24 7.89 11.27 10.11
N LEU A 25 7.76 10.18 9.35
CA LEU A 25 8.55 8.95 9.57
C LEU A 25 10.02 9.06 9.15
N THR A 26 10.33 9.83 8.10
CA THR A 26 11.71 9.97 7.61
C THR A 26 12.46 11.14 8.24
N GLU A 27 11.77 12.20 8.62
CA GLU A 27 12.39 13.43 9.16
C GLU A 27 12.23 13.53 10.68
N ARG A 28 11.02 13.35 11.23
CA ARG A 28 10.76 13.60 12.66
C ARG A 28 10.99 12.40 13.57
N LEU A 29 10.66 11.20 13.09
CA LEU A 29 10.81 9.97 13.87
C LEU A 29 12.26 9.62 14.26
N PRO A 30 13.30 9.78 13.39
CA PRO A 30 14.67 9.47 13.80
C PRO A 30 15.19 10.40 14.91
N ASP A 31 14.72 11.65 14.97
CA ASP A 31 15.10 12.62 16.00
C ASP A 31 14.48 12.29 17.37
N ILE A 32 13.26 11.74 17.37
CA ILE A 32 12.52 11.40 18.60
C ILE A 32 12.86 9.98 19.07
N ASN A 33 12.86 9.01 18.15
CA ASN A 33 13.09 7.60 18.47
C ASN A 33 13.79 6.85 17.31
N PRO A 34 15.13 6.78 17.33
CA PRO A 34 15.90 6.13 16.27
C PRO A 34 15.65 4.62 16.17
N LYS A 35 15.28 3.96 17.28
CA LYS A 35 14.98 2.52 17.29
C LYS A 35 13.71 2.22 16.50
N LEU A 36 12.65 2.98 16.75
CA LEU A 36 11.38 2.84 16.04
C LEU A 36 11.51 3.20 14.56
N ALA A 37 12.31 4.24 14.24
CA ALA A 37 12.59 4.62 12.87
C ALA A 37 13.22 3.48 12.05
N ARG A 38 14.12 2.70 12.67
CA ARG A 38 14.73 1.54 12.01
C ARG A 38 13.71 0.44 11.71
N GLU A 39 12.84 0.12 12.65
CA GLU A 39 11.76 -0.88 12.47
C GLU A 39 10.80 -0.46 11.35
N VAL A 40 10.39 0.81 11.33
CA VAL A 40 9.51 1.34 10.28
C VAL A 40 10.21 1.33 8.92
N LYS A 41 11.50 1.63 8.87
CA LYS A 41 12.31 1.58 7.63
C LYS A 41 12.38 0.17 7.05
N GLU A 42 12.55 -0.85 7.88
CA GLU A 42 12.52 -2.26 7.45
C GLU A 42 11.16 -2.65 6.86
N ILE A 43 10.06 -2.24 7.50
CA ILE A 43 8.69 -2.48 7.02
C ILE A 43 8.44 -1.77 5.67
N LEU A 44 8.93 -0.54 5.52
CA LEU A 44 8.85 0.21 4.27
C LEU A 44 9.58 -0.50 3.13
N GLU A 45 10.78 -1.00 3.40
CA GLU A 45 11.60 -1.69 2.40
C GLU A 45 10.98 -3.03 2.00
N TYR A 46 10.46 -3.79 2.97
CA TYR A 46 9.66 -4.99 2.70
C TYR A 46 8.45 -4.68 1.81
N HIS A 47 7.72 -3.59 2.09
CA HIS A 47 6.59 -3.19 1.26
C HIS A 47 6.98 -2.74 -0.15
N LYS A 48 8.17 -2.17 -0.35
CA LYS A 48 8.70 -1.89 -1.69
C LYS A 48 9.04 -3.17 -2.43
N SER A 49 9.69 -4.12 -1.76
CA SER A 49 10.09 -5.38 -2.39
C SER A 49 8.89 -6.17 -2.87
N ILE A 50 7.80 -6.25 -2.10
CA ILE A 50 6.57 -6.96 -2.53
C ILE A 50 5.61 -6.12 -3.38
N ARG A 51 5.92 -4.85 -3.66
CA ARG A 51 5.03 -3.93 -4.39
C ARG A 51 4.63 -4.49 -5.76
N HIS A 52 5.55 -5.15 -6.45
CA HIS A 52 5.31 -5.71 -7.77
C HIS A 52 4.24 -6.81 -7.76
N LEU A 53 4.23 -7.69 -6.74
CA LEU A 53 3.20 -8.70 -6.55
C LEU A 53 1.80 -8.06 -6.42
N ARG A 54 1.71 -7.05 -5.54
CA ARG A 54 0.47 -6.28 -5.35
C ARG A 54 0.06 -5.50 -6.61
N GLY A 55 1.03 -5.02 -7.40
CA GLY A 55 0.80 -4.36 -8.67
C GLY A 55 0.16 -5.28 -9.71
N GLY A 56 0.64 -6.53 -9.81
CA GLY A 56 0.04 -7.55 -10.67
C GLY A 56 -1.40 -7.88 -10.29
N GLU A 57 -1.67 -8.04 -8.99
CA GLU A 57 -3.03 -8.26 -8.46
C GLU A 57 -3.96 -7.08 -8.74
N ALA A 58 -3.46 -5.84 -8.61
CA ALA A 58 -4.24 -4.63 -8.88
C ALA A 58 -4.66 -4.56 -10.36
N THR A 59 -3.74 -4.84 -11.29
CA THR A 59 -4.04 -4.89 -12.72
C THR A 59 -5.04 -6.01 -13.03
N LYS A 60 -4.84 -7.22 -12.50
CA LYS A 60 -5.78 -8.34 -12.68
C LYS A 60 -7.18 -7.99 -12.19
N THR A 61 -7.28 -7.37 -11.01
CA THR A 61 -8.57 -6.95 -10.43
C THR A 61 -9.23 -5.85 -11.26
N LYS A 62 -8.45 -4.88 -11.77
CA LYS A 62 -8.95 -3.82 -12.65
C LYS A 62 -9.60 -4.42 -13.89
N TYR A 63 -8.90 -5.28 -14.63
CA TYR A 63 -9.43 -5.90 -15.84
C TYR A 63 -10.55 -6.92 -15.57
N GLN A 64 -10.57 -7.60 -14.41
CA GLN A 64 -11.70 -8.45 -14.03
C GLN A 64 -12.98 -7.64 -13.75
N ARG A 65 -12.84 -6.44 -13.17
CA ARG A 65 -13.98 -5.53 -12.95
C ARG A 65 -14.38 -4.77 -14.21
N GLU A 66 -13.44 -4.54 -15.12
CA GLU A 66 -13.67 -3.88 -16.41
C GLU A 66 -14.06 -4.84 -17.53
N LYS A 67 -14.13 -6.17 -17.31
CA LYS A 67 -14.77 -7.06 -18.27
C LYS A 67 -16.22 -6.58 -18.43
N PRO A 68 -16.63 -6.07 -19.60
CA PRO A 68 -18.04 -6.04 -19.90
C PRO A 68 -18.46 -7.50 -19.89
N SER A 69 -19.57 -7.80 -19.22
CA SER A 69 -20.33 -9.02 -19.46
C SER A 69 -20.76 -9.03 -20.94
N VAL A 70 -19.86 -9.44 -21.83
CA VAL A 70 -20.23 -9.83 -23.19
C VAL A 70 -20.73 -11.26 -23.09
N GLU A 71 -21.89 -11.40 -22.42
CA GLU A 71 -22.77 -12.53 -22.58
C GLU A 71 -23.81 -12.11 -23.61
N THR A 72 -23.48 -12.22 -24.89
CA THR A 72 -24.47 -12.48 -25.96
C THR A 72 -23.70 -12.83 -27.23
N GLU A 73 -23.45 -14.11 -27.46
CA GLU A 73 -23.41 -14.70 -28.80
C GLU A 73 -23.96 -16.13 -28.70
N PRO A 74 -24.47 -16.76 -29.77
CA PRO A 74 -25.08 -16.22 -31.00
C PRO A 74 -26.48 -16.86 -31.21
N THR A 75 -27.36 -16.28 -32.03
CA THR A 75 -28.47 -17.05 -32.60
C THR A 75 -28.62 -16.66 -34.06
N MET A 76 -28.23 -17.65 -34.90
CA MET A 76 -28.39 -17.85 -36.35
C MET A 76 -28.77 -16.67 -37.23
#